data_AF-A0A381WG52-F1
#
_entry.id   AF-A0A381WG52-F1
#
_cell.length_a   1.000
_cell.length_b   1.000
_cell.length_c   1.000
_cell.angle_alpha   90.00
_cell.angle_beta   90.00
_cell.angle_gamma   90.00
#
_symmetry.space_group_name_H-M   'P 1'
#
loop_
_entity.id
_entity.type
_entity.pdbx_description
1 polymer ?
#
loop_
_entity_poly.entity_id
_entity_poly.type
_entity_poly.pdbx_seq_one_letter_code
_entity_poly.pdbx_strand_id
1 'polypeptide(L)'
;MRRSIFTNILVFSQSILLSQFSFNGDSQLRYGESENGYIYSESLINTNLRFGNFTTWMQFEFSDPPELGRSFSGLRKIRLEYQRGPIDLILGDIYNIWGRGLLLNQFDNQGIDIDNGLTGLNFKYNNDRYNFNLLYGEANIWKLDFGEDRIPSYESNHNVLASELELFVKNFTIGTSF
;
A
#
# COMPACT_ATOMS: atom_id res chain seq x y z
N MET A 1 -12.80 -46.22 -17.00
CA MET A 1 -12.42 -45.95 -15.58
C MET A 1 -11.27 -44.96 -15.40
N ARG A 2 -10.12 -45.09 -16.10
CA ARG A 2 -8.94 -44.21 -15.90
C ARG A 2 -9.18 -42.70 -16.10
N ARG A 3 -10.01 -42.29 -17.06
CA ARG A 3 -10.30 -40.86 -17.30
C ARG A 3 -11.04 -40.20 -16.13
N SER A 4 -12.04 -40.87 -15.55
CA SER A 4 -12.84 -40.33 -14.43
C SER A 4 -12.01 -40.11 -13.15
N ILE A 5 -11.07 -41.00 -12.86
CA ILE A 5 -10.18 -40.84 -11.69
C ILE A 5 -9.28 -39.61 -11.86
N PHE A 6 -8.73 -39.40 -13.06
CA PHE A 6 -7.91 -38.23 -13.35
C PHE A 6 -8.71 -36.93 -13.24
N THR A 7 -9.94 -36.87 -13.75
CA THR A 7 -10.80 -35.70 -13.62
C THR A 7 -11.15 -35.41 -12.15
N ASN A 8 -11.43 -36.44 -11.34
CA ASN A 8 -11.72 -36.26 -9.92
C ASN A 8 -10.51 -35.77 -9.12
N ILE A 9 -9.30 -36.28 -9.41
CA ILE A 9 -8.06 -35.78 -8.79
C ILE A 9 -7.81 -34.33 -9.18
N LEU A 10 -8.06 -33.97 -10.44
CA LEU A 10 -7.91 -32.59 -10.92
C LEU A 10 -8.91 -31.64 -10.24
N VAL A 11 -10.19 -32.03 -10.13
CA VAL A 11 -11.20 -31.22 -9.43
C VAL A 11 -10.87 -31.08 -7.95
N PHE A 12 -10.41 -32.15 -7.30
CA PHE A 12 -10.04 -32.13 -5.89
C PHE A 12 -8.79 -31.28 -5.61
N SER A 13 -7.79 -31.33 -6.48
CA SER A 13 -6.58 -30.50 -6.33
C SER A 13 -6.88 -29.01 -6.53
N GLN A 14 -7.78 -28.65 -7.44
CA GLN A 14 -8.24 -27.26 -7.62
C GLN A 14 -8.95 -26.74 -6.37
N SER A 15 -9.79 -27.56 -5.73
CA SER A 15 -10.50 -27.17 -4.50
C SER A 15 -9.56 -26.90 -3.31
N ILE A 16 -8.46 -27.64 -3.18
CA ILE A 16 -7.44 -27.44 -2.12
C ILE A 16 -6.60 -26.19 -2.39
N LEU A 17 -6.31 -25.89 -3.67
CA LEU A 17 -5.58 -24.68 -4.03
C LEU A 17 -6.44 -23.44 -3.78
N LEU A 18 -7.70 -23.45 -4.22
CA LEU A 18 -8.61 -22.31 -4.07
C LEU A 18 -8.98 -22.00 -2.61
N SER A 19 -9.02 -23.00 -1.72
CA SER A 19 -9.33 -22.75 -0.29
C SER A 19 -8.25 -21.99 0.47
N GLN A 20 -7.05 -21.88 -0.10
CA GLN A 20 -5.92 -21.14 0.47
C GLN A 20 -5.83 -19.71 -0.07
N PHE A 21 -6.64 -19.37 -1.07
CA PHE A 21 -6.75 -18.03 -1.63
C PHE A 21 -7.95 -17.30 -1.02
N SER A 22 -7.74 -16.05 -0.63
CA SER A 22 -8.82 -15.13 -0.34
C SER A 22 -8.65 -13.86 -1.16
N PHE A 23 -9.76 -13.40 -1.73
CA PHE A 23 -9.85 -12.17 -2.50
C PHE A 23 -10.82 -11.25 -1.78
N ASN A 24 -10.42 -10.01 -1.55
CA ASN A 24 -11.34 -8.93 -1.19
C ASN A 24 -10.95 -7.66 -1.94
N GLY A 25 -11.83 -6.68 -1.91
CA GLY A 25 -11.60 -5.41 -2.57
C GLY A 25 -12.78 -4.48 -2.38
N ASP A 26 -12.57 -3.24 -2.79
CA ASP A 26 -13.57 -2.20 -2.80
C ASP A 26 -13.43 -1.39 -4.09
N SER A 27 -14.50 -0.72 -4.48
CA SER A 27 -14.45 0.27 -5.54
C SER A 27 -15.16 1.52 -5.08
N GLN A 28 -14.58 2.66 -5.44
CA GLN A 28 -15.11 3.99 -5.18
C GLN A 28 -15.27 4.71 -6.50
N LEU A 29 -16.47 5.24 -6.74
CA LEU A 29 -16.76 6.13 -7.85
C LEU A 29 -17.03 7.51 -7.28
N ARG A 30 -16.39 8.54 -7.83
CA ARG A 30 -16.66 9.94 -7.50
C ARG A 30 -16.91 10.69 -8.80
N TYR A 31 -17.96 11.50 -8.82
CA TYR A 31 -18.31 12.33 -9.95
C TYR A 31 -19.03 13.57 -9.43
N GLY A 32 -18.84 14.68 -10.11
CA GLY A 32 -19.44 15.93 -9.68
C GLY A 32 -19.16 17.08 -10.64
N GLU A 33 -19.88 18.16 -10.42
CA GLU A 33 -19.69 19.43 -11.11
C GLU A 33 -19.38 20.51 -10.07
N SER A 34 -18.31 21.26 -10.31
CA SER A 34 -17.89 22.38 -9.47
C SER A 34 -18.59 23.67 -9.91
N GLU A 35 -18.65 24.68 -9.02
CA GLU A 35 -19.28 25.98 -9.32
C GLU A 35 -18.69 26.69 -10.55
N ASN A 36 -17.43 26.40 -10.89
CA ASN A 36 -16.77 26.92 -12.09
C ASN A 36 -17.09 26.13 -13.37
N GLY A 37 -18.03 25.18 -13.32
CA GLY A 37 -18.44 24.33 -14.45
C GLY A 37 -17.48 23.16 -14.73
N TYR A 38 -16.50 22.90 -13.86
CA TYR A 38 -15.61 21.76 -14.01
C TYR A 38 -16.31 20.47 -13.60
N ILE A 39 -16.33 19.50 -14.52
CA ILE A 39 -16.91 18.18 -14.31
C ILE A 39 -15.78 17.17 -14.12
N TYR A 40 -15.84 16.39 -13.06
CA TYR A 40 -14.90 15.30 -12.80
C TYR A 40 -15.60 13.95 -12.74
N SER A 41 -14.84 12.92 -13.07
CA SER A 41 -15.28 11.54 -12.91
C SER A 41 -14.06 10.67 -12.67
N GLU A 42 -14.06 9.97 -11.55
CA GLU A 42 -12.96 9.13 -11.12
C GLU A 42 -13.45 7.83 -10.51
N SER A 43 -12.68 6.77 -10.76
CA SER A 43 -12.93 5.43 -10.28
C SER A 43 -11.66 4.87 -9.67
N LEU A 44 -11.77 4.41 -8.43
CA LEU A 44 -10.72 3.66 -7.76
C LEU A 44 -11.20 2.23 -7.52
N ILE A 45 -10.30 1.29 -7.73
CA ILE A 45 -10.54 -0.13 -7.51
C ILE A 45 -9.37 -0.66 -6.69
N ASN A 46 -9.64 -0.98 -5.43
CA ASN A 46 -8.70 -1.61 -4.53
C ASN A 46 -8.92 -3.11 -4.51
N THR A 47 -7.85 -3.87 -4.59
CA THR A 47 -7.90 -5.33 -4.51
C THR A 47 -6.87 -5.84 -3.51
N ASN A 48 -7.23 -6.89 -2.80
CA ASN A 48 -6.37 -7.57 -1.84
C ASN A 48 -6.49 -9.08 -2.08
N LEU A 49 -5.34 -9.70 -2.35
CA LEU A 49 -5.19 -11.12 -2.59
C LEU A 49 -4.36 -11.69 -1.46
N ARG A 50 -4.85 -12.69 -0.74
CA ARG A 50 -4.06 -13.38 0.28
C ARG A 50 -3.95 -14.86 -0.05
N PHE A 51 -2.73 -15.36 0.04
CA PHE A 51 -2.37 -16.76 -0.16
C PHE A 51 -1.35 -17.21 0.88
N GLY A 52 -1.81 -18.00 1.86
CA GLY A 52 -0.99 -18.41 3.00
C GLY A 52 -0.43 -17.20 3.76
N ASN A 53 0.91 -17.07 3.76
CA ASN A 53 1.64 -15.99 4.43
C ASN A 53 1.86 -14.77 3.53
N PHE A 54 1.38 -14.79 2.28
CA PHE A 54 1.53 -13.69 1.33
C PHE A 54 0.23 -12.91 1.20
N THR A 55 0.34 -11.59 1.11
CA THR A 55 -0.75 -10.68 0.77
C THR A 55 -0.29 -9.74 -0.34
N THR A 56 -1.07 -9.60 -1.41
CA THR A 56 -0.83 -8.64 -2.49
C THR A 56 -1.96 -7.63 -2.49
N TRP A 57 -1.62 -6.34 -2.41
CA TRP A 57 -2.56 -5.25 -2.57
C TRP A 57 -2.26 -4.51 -3.88
N MET A 58 -3.30 -4.19 -4.64
CA MET A 58 -3.20 -3.43 -5.88
C MET A 58 -4.31 -2.39 -5.94
N GLN A 59 -4.00 -1.20 -6.44
CA GLN A 59 -4.96 -0.13 -6.67
C GLN A 59 -4.92 0.30 -8.13
N PHE A 60 -6.07 0.19 -8.79
CA PHE A 60 -6.30 0.78 -10.10
C PHE A 60 -7.04 2.10 -9.94
N GLU A 61 -6.65 3.08 -10.75
CA GLU A 61 -7.26 4.41 -10.77
C GLU A 61 -7.58 4.78 -12.22
N PHE A 62 -8.77 5.33 -12.43
CA PHE A 62 -9.26 5.88 -13.68
C PHE A 62 -9.90 7.23 -13.40
N SER A 63 -9.09 8.28 -13.46
CA SER A 63 -9.46 9.63 -13.08
C SER A 63 -9.01 10.57 -14.19
N ASP A 64 -9.83 10.72 -15.25
CA ASP A 64 -9.53 11.62 -16.36
C ASP A 64 -10.82 12.35 -16.80
N PRO A 65 -11.13 13.54 -16.23
CA PRO A 65 -10.31 14.31 -15.29
C PRO A 65 -10.65 14.02 -13.80
N PRO A 66 -9.66 14.10 -12.87
CA PRO A 66 -9.86 13.91 -11.43
C PRO A 66 -10.50 15.13 -10.75
N GLU A 67 -11.01 14.97 -9.53
CA GLU A 67 -11.48 16.10 -8.70
C GLU A 67 -10.32 17.03 -8.33
N LEU A 68 -9.26 16.42 -7.79
CA LEU A 68 -7.99 17.00 -7.39
C LEU A 68 -6.87 16.08 -7.87
N GLY A 69 -5.74 16.65 -8.26
CA GLY A 69 -4.59 15.90 -8.72
C GLY A 69 -4.40 15.91 -10.24
N ARG A 70 -3.54 15.00 -10.69
CA ARG A 70 -3.24 14.80 -12.12
C ARG A 70 -4.08 13.67 -12.69
N SER A 71 -4.47 13.81 -13.95
CA SER A 71 -5.17 12.72 -14.64
C SER A 71 -4.33 11.44 -14.64
N PHE A 72 -4.96 10.33 -14.27
CA PHE A 72 -4.33 9.02 -14.21
C PHE A 72 -5.28 7.93 -14.71
N SER A 73 -4.74 6.91 -15.37
CA SER A 73 -5.52 5.76 -15.85
C SER A 73 -4.64 4.52 -15.90
N GLY A 74 -4.79 3.61 -14.94
CA GLY A 74 -4.02 2.37 -14.89
C GLY A 74 -3.83 1.80 -13.49
N LEU A 75 -2.76 1.02 -13.32
CA LEU A 75 -2.31 0.52 -12.02
C LEU A 75 -1.52 1.62 -11.32
N ARG A 76 -2.11 2.22 -10.29
CA ARG A 76 -1.50 3.30 -9.52
C ARG A 76 -0.51 2.77 -8.49
N LYS A 77 -0.91 1.71 -7.76
CA LYS A 77 -0.13 1.17 -6.64
C LYS A 77 -0.15 -0.35 -6.59
N ILE A 78 0.94 -0.93 -6.14
CA ILE A 78 1.12 -2.35 -5.91
C ILE A 78 2.03 -2.62 -4.73
N ARG A 79 1.61 -3.55 -3.88
CA ARG A 79 2.36 -3.97 -2.70
C ARG A 79 2.26 -5.47 -2.52
N LEU A 80 3.40 -6.12 -2.29
CA LEU A 80 3.49 -7.51 -1.88
C LEU A 80 3.98 -7.57 -0.43
N GLU A 81 3.26 -8.30 0.40
CA GLU A 81 3.54 -8.48 1.81
C GLU A 81 3.78 -9.97 2.08
N TYR A 82 4.77 -10.28 2.91
CA TYR A 82 5.00 -11.60 3.47
C TYR A 82 5.06 -11.49 4.99
N GLN A 83 4.25 -12.28 5.68
CA GLN A 83 4.20 -12.30 7.13
C GLN A 83 4.26 -13.73 7.65
N ARG A 84 5.31 -14.05 8.43
CA ARG A 84 5.43 -15.34 9.10
C ARG A 84 6.19 -15.24 10.40
N GLY A 85 5.51 -15.52 11.52
CA GLY A 85 6.11 -15.51 12.84
C GLY A 85 6.63 -14.10 13.17
N PRO A 86 7.92 -13.94 13.52
CA PRO A 86 8.47 -12.63 13.86
C PRO A 86 8.84 -11.78 12.65
N ILE A 87 8.69 -12.28 11.42
CA ILE A 87 9.16 -11.60 10.20
C ILE A 87 7.96 -11.04 9.43
N ASP A 88 8.01 -9.74 9.13
CA ASP A 88 7.17 -9.07 8.15
C ASP A 88 8.06 -8.43 7.07
N LEU A 89 7.72 -8.64 5.79
CA LEU A 89 8.43 -8.07 4.66
C LEU A 89 7.43 -7.47 3.68
N ILE A 90 7.68 -6.25 3.23
CA ILE A 90 6.85 -5.51 2.28
C ILE A 90 7.73 -5.06 1.11
N LEU A 91 7.23 -5.25 -0.11
CA LEU A 91 7.84 -4.80 -1.37
C LEU A 91 6.81 -4.03 -2.20
N GLY A 92 7.19 -2.88 -2.75
CA GLY A 92 6.31 -2.00 -3.52
C GLY A 92 5.93 -0.75 -2.73
N ASP A 93 4.68 -0.30 -2.87
CA ASP A 93 4.16 0.90 -2.18
C ASP A 93 4.01 0.68 -0.66
N ILE A 94 4.71 1.47 0.14
CA ILE A 94 4.83 1.35 1.60
C ILE A 94 4.31 2.62 2.28
N TYR A 95 3.50 2.40 3.31
CA TYR A 95 2.95 3.43 4.19
C TYR A 95 3.16 2.99 5.63
N ASN A 96 4.09 3.64 6.33
CA ASN A 96 4.45 3.32 7.70
C ASN A 96 4.38 4.54 8.63
N ILE A 97 4.15 4.24 9.91
CA ILE A 97 4.15 5.23 11.01
C ILE A 97 5.15 4.75 12.07
N TRP A 98 6.20 5.53 12.33
CA TRP A 98 7.28 5.19 13.28
C TRP A 98 7.33 6.18 14.45
N GLY A 99 7.85 5.74 15.60
CA GLY A 99 8.00 6.60 16.77
C GLY A 99 6.70 7.31 17.19
N ARG A 100 5.55 6.61 17.11
CA ARG A 100 4.20 7.15 17.36
C ARG A 100 3.76 8.26 16.39
N GLY A 101 4.37 8.32 15.20
CA GLY A 101 4.06 9.28 14.15
C GLY A 101 4.85 10.59 14.21
N LEU A 102 5.86 10.68 15.10
CA LEU A 102 6.72 11.86 15.21
C LEU A 102 7.92 11.82 14.27
N LEU A 103 8.38 10.63 13.88
CA LEU A 103 9.57 10.46 13.05
C LEU A 103 9.21 10.23 11.59
N LEU A 104 8.29 9.28 11.37
CA LEU A 104 7.77 8.93 10.05
C LEU A 104 6.27 8.82 10.15
N ASN A 105 5.57 9.47 9.22
CA ASN A 105 4.12 9.40 9.12
C ASN A 105 3.72 9.43 7.64
N GLN A 106 3.66 8.24 7.04
CA GLN A 106 3.29 8.08 5.65
C GLN A 106 1.83 7.67 5.51
N PHE A 107 1.13 8.33 4.62
CA PHE A 107 -0.27 8.09 4.31
C PHE A 107 -0.55 8.45 2.85
N ASP A 108 -1.64 7.90 2.34
CA ASP A 108 -2.23 8.26 1.06
C ASP A 108 -3.64 8.77 1.33
N ASN A 109 -3.92 9.99 0.89
CA ASN A 109 -5.24 10.58 0.93
C ASN A 109 -5.69 10.92 -0.49
N GLN A 110 -6.34 9.94 -1.12
CA GLN A 110 -6.89 10.05 -2.46
C GLN A 110 -7.97 11.13 -2.60
N GLY A 111 -8.61 11.57 -1.52
CA GLY A 111 -9.61 12.64 -1.59
C GLY A 111 -9.03 14.00 -1.92
N ILE A 112 -7.73 14.19 -1.64
CA ILE A 112 -7.00 15.45 -1.87
C ILE A 112 -5.70 15.25 -2.65
N ASP A 113 -5.54 14.09 -3.29
CA ASP A 113 -4.36 13.63 -4.04
C ASP A 113 -3.03 13.88 -3.30
N ILE A 114 -3.01 13.66 -1.97
CA ILE A 114 -1.78 13.72 -1.17
C ILE A 114 -1.27 12.31 -0.95
N ASP A 115 -0.05 12.08 -1.43
CA ASP A 115 0.69 10.84 -1.22
C ASP A 115 2.13 11.16 -0.79
N ASN A 116 2.51 10.68 0.40
CA ASN A 116 3.88 10.74 0.90
C ASN A 116 4.45 9.35 1.22
N GLY A 117 3.89 8.32 0.60
CA GLY A 117 4.38 6.96 0.64
C GLY A 117 5.77 6.80 0.03
N LEU A 118 6.25 5.56 0.08
CA LEU A 118 7.54 5.19 -0.49
C LEU A 118 7.40 3.90 -1.29
N THR A 119 8.03 3.83 -2.45
CA THR A 119 8.13 2.60 -3.22
C THR A 119 9.47 1.94 -2.96
N GLY A 120 9.46 0.74 -2.39
CA GLY A 120 10.70 0.06 -2.02
C GLY A 120 10.51 -1.21 -1.21
N LEU A 121 11.33 -1.37 -0.18
CA LEU A 121 11.40 -2.52 0.71
C LEU A 121 11.25 -2.07 2.16
N ASN A 122 10.37 -2.74 2.90
CA ASN A 122 10.32 -2.65 4.35
C ASN A 122 10.50 -4.04 4.96
N PHE A 123 11.51 -4.21 5.81
CA PHE A 123 11.75 -5.42 6.56
C PHE A 123 11.55 -5.15 8.05
N LYS A 124 10.69 -5.94 8.68
CA LYS A 124 10.45 -5.87 10.11
C LYS A 124 10.72 -7.23 10.75
N TYR A 125 11.41 -7.19 11.87
CA TYR A 125 11.53 -8.31 12.78
C TYR A 125 10.99 -7.90 14.15
N ASN A 126 9.97 -8.58 14.64
CA ASN A 126 9.33 -8.26 15.91
C ASN A 126 9.15 -9.51 16.79
N ASN A 127 9.54 -9.41 18.04
CA ASN A 127 9.27 -10.42 19.06
C ASN A 127 9.02 -9.77 20.43
N ASP A 128 8.87 -10.60 21.47
CA ASP A 128 8.53 -10.15 22.83
C ASP A 128 9.59 -9.24 23.50
N ARG A 129 10.79 -9.10 22.92
CA ARG A 129 11.92 -8.37 23.52
C ARG A 129 12.41 -7.21 22.66
N TYR A 130 12.32 -7.34 21.34
CA TYR A 130 12.82 -6.34 20.41
C TYR A 130 11.96 -6.25 19.15
N ASN A 131 11.85 -5.02 18.65
CA ASN A 131 11.28 -4.67 17.36
C ASN A 131 12.36 -3.99 16.54
N PHE A 132 12.65 -4.51 15.36
CA PHE A 132 13.56 -3.93 14.40
C PHE A 132 12.82 -3.68 13.10
N ASN A 133 12.98 -2.49 12.53
CA ASN A 133 12.39 -2.13 11.25
C ASN A 133 13.47 -1.48 10.36
N LEU A 134 13.49 -1.85 9.09
CA LEU A 134 14.39 -1.31 8.09
C LEU A 134 13.57 -0.94 6.85
N LEU A 135 13.62 0.33 6.46
CA LEU A 135 12.91 0.88 5.33
C LEU A 135 13.94 1.39 4.31
N TYR A 136 13.77 1.01 3.06
CA TYR A 136 14.60 1.48 1.96
C TYR A 136 13.77 1.67 0.70
N GLY A 137 13.88 2.81 0.02
CA GLY A 137 13.24 3.03 -1.27
C GLY A 137 13.22 4.47 -1.70
N GLU A 138 12.31 4.78 -2.63
CA GLU A 138 12.18 6.10 -3.23
C GLU A 138 10.81 6.70 -2.88
N ALA A 139 10.82 7.96 -2.44
CA ALA A 139 9.62 8.75 -2.16
C ALA A 139 9.50 9.86 -3.20
N ASN A 140 8.42 9.84 -3.97
CA ASN A 140 8.09 10.85 -4.98
C ASN A 140 6.87 11.64 -4.48
N ILE A 141 7.11 12.82 -3.92
CA ILE A 141 6.08 13.60 -3.22
C ILE A 141 5.67 14.78 -4.09
N TRP A 142 4.40 14.83 -4.44
CA TRP A 142 3.80 15.94 -5.18
C TRP A 142 3.24 16.99 -4.23
N LYS A 143 3.48 18.26 -4.54
CA LYS A 143 3.03 19.40 -3.73
C LYS A 143 2.24 20.38 -4.58
N LEU A 144 1.14 20.86 -4.02
CA LEU A 144 0.37 21.98 -4.56
C LEU A 144 1.12 23.28 -4.30
N ASP A 145 1.17 24.17 -5.30
CA ASP A 145 1.70 25.53 -5.17
C ASP A 145 0.54 26.53 -5.06
N PHE A 146 0.85 27.69 -4.49
CA PHE A 146 -0.12 28.74 -4.20
C PHE A 146 -0.55 29.44 -5.51
N GLY A 147 -1.51 28.88 -6.24
CA GLY A 147 -2.10 29.56 -7.39
C GLY A 147 -2.98 28.71 -8.31
N GLU A 148 -2.67 27.42 -8.49
CA GLU A 148 -3.53 26.46 -9.22
C GLU A 148 -4.02 25.39 -8.24
N ASP A 149 -5.27 25.54 -7.80
CA ASP A 149 -5.80 24.85 -6.61
C ASP A 149 -5.99 23.33 -6.74
N ARG A 150 -5.73 22.73 -7.90
CA ARG A 150 -6.09 21.33 -8.18
C ARG A 150 -4.94 20.46 -8.65
N ILE A 151 -3.99 20.99 -9.42
CA ILE A 151 -2.93 20.19 -10.02
C ILE A 151 -1.62 20.48 -9.27
N PRO A 152 -0.98 19.47 -8.67
CA PRO A 152 0.35 19.64 -8.07
C PRO A 152 1.36 20.15 -9.08
N SER A 153 2.10 21.19 -8.74
CA SER A 153 3.06 21.84 -9.64
C SER A 153 4.51 21.44 -9.36
N TYR A 154 4.79 20.87 -8.20
CA TYR A 154 6.14 20.51 -7.76
C TYR A 154 6.25 19.06 -7.35
N GLU A 155 7.26 18.36 -7.88
CA GLU A 155 7.64 17.00 -7.50
C GLU A 155 8.96 16.99 -6.74
N SER A 156 9.03 16.21 -5.66
CA SER A 156 10.22 16.04 -4.85
C SER A 156 10.55 14.55 -4.74
N ASN A 157 11.72 14.16 -5.27
CA ASN A 157 12.17 12.77 -5.29
C ASN A 157 13.29 12.58 -4.27
N HIS A 158 13.13 11.59 -3.40
CA HIS A 158 14.07 11.31 -2.32
C HIS A 158 14.33 9.81 -2.18
N ASN A 159 15.60 9.43 -2.14
CA ASN A 159 15.99 8.11 -1.66
C ASN A 159 15.96 8.13 -0.13
N VAL A 160 15.23 7.19 0.46
CA VAL A 160 15.09 7.05 1.90
C VAL A 160 15.70 5.73 2.33
N LEU A 161 16.57 5.81 3.32
CA LEU A 161 17.04 4.66 4.10
C LEU A 161 16.81 5.01 5.56
N ALA A 162 15.96 4.24 6.22
CA ALA A 162 15.61 4.48 7.61
C ALA A 162 15.63 3.15 8.39
N SER A 163 15.96 3.23 9.67
CA SER A 163 15.96 2.08 10.58
C SER A 163 15.41 2.45 11.94
N GLU A 164 14.68 1.53 12.55
CA GLU A 164 14.12 1.68 13.89
C GLU A 164 14.45 0.44 14.72
N LEU A 165 14.87 0.66 15.97
CA LEU A 165 15.09 -0.40 16.95
C LEU A 165 14.38 -0.02 18.25
N GLU A 166 13.49 -0.88 18.72
CA GLU A 166 12.84 -0.77 20.02
C GLU A 166 13.15 -1.98 20.90
N LEU A 167 13.36 -1.73 22.19
CA LEU A 167 13.59 -2.73 23.22
C LEU A 167 12.47 -2.68 24.26
N PHE A 168 11.90 -3.85 24.57
CA PHE A 168 10.83 -4.01 25.55
C PHE A 168 11.41 -4.57 26.85
N VAL A 169 11.45 -3.75 27.90
CA VAL A 169 11.97 -4.11 29.23
C VAL A 169 10.87 -3.92 30.27
N LYS A 170 10.15 -5.01 30.60
CA LYS A 170 9.00 -5.01 31.51
C LYS A 170 7.95 -3.99 31.08
N ASN A 171 7.88 -2.85 31.78
CA ASN A 171 6.91 -1.78 31.54
C ASN A 171 7.51 -0.59 30.77
N PHE A 172 8.76 -0.70 30.33
CA PHE A 172 9.47 0.35 29.60
C PHE A 172 9.74 -0.08 28.16
N THR A 173 9.55 0.86 27.24
CA THR A 173 9.97 0.74 25.84
C THR A 173 11.02 1.80 25.57
N ILE A 174 12.17 1.39 25.06
CA ILE A 174 13.26 2.29 24.67
C ILE A 174 13.47 2.11 23.17
N GLY A 175 13.32 3.20 22.41
CA GLY A 175 13.44 3.19 20.95
C GLY A 175 14.52 4.15 20.47
N THR A 176 15.18 3.78 19.38
CA THR A 176 16.03 4.66 18.58
C THR A 176 15.70 4.48 17.11
N SER A 177 15.76 5.58 16.36
CA SER A 177 15.50 5.56 14.92
C SER A 177 16.50 6.46 14.20
N PHE A 178 16.84 6.08 12.99
CA PHE A 178 17.74 6.79 12.08
C PHE A 178 17.09 6.88 10.71
#